data_AF-X1BRG2-F1
#
_entry.id   AF-X1BRG2-F1
#
_cell.length_a   1.000
_cell.length_b   1.000
_cell.length_c   1.000
_cell.angle_alpha   90.00
_cell.angle_beta   90.00
_cell.angle_gamma   90.00
#
_symmetry.space_group_name_H-M   'P 1'
#
loop_
_entity.id
_entity.type
_entity.pdbx_description
1 polymer ?
#
loop_
_entity_poly.entity_id
_entity_poly.type
_entity_poly.pdbx_seq_one_letter_code
_entity_poly.pdbx_strand_id
1 'polypeptide(L)'
;METGKMNVAMISPWAVKCGIFTYTRNLSEALAEKGVEVYIIRLPRFGRKSDPIFNQVVNKIPVNEIDLIHVQHEYGLYDNYDVTFYNGLKRLGKPIVSTMHAV
;
A
#
# COMPACT_ATOMS: atom_id res chain seq x y z
N MET A 1 26.28 8.22 -7.13
CA MET A 1 25.09 8.90 -6.61
C MET A 1 24.78 8.23 -5.28
N GLU A 2 24.86 8.94 -4.16
CA GLU A 2 24.29 8.41 -2.91
C GLU A 2 22.79 8.24 -3.18
N THR A 3 22.33 7.00 -3.29
CA THR A 3 20.90 6.70 -3.25
C THR A 3 20.44 7.05 -1.84
N GLY A 4 19.81 8.21 -1.69
CA GLY A 4 19.18 8.60 -0.44
C GLY A 4 18.27 7.47 0.06
N LYS A 5 18.36 7.17 1.35
CA LYS A 5 17.54 6.17 2.03
C LYS A 5 16.06 6.47 1.75
N MET A 6 15.41 5.63 0.93
CA MET A 6 14.02 5.82 0.51
C MET A 6 13.08 5.10 1.47
N ASN A 7 11.98 5.76 1.81
CA ASN A 7 10.96 5.22 2.69
C ASN A 7 9.63 5.06 1.93
N VAL A 8 9.03 3.86 1.97
CA VAL A 8 7.84 3.52 1.18
C VAL A 8 6.71 3.07 2.09
N ALA A 9 5.53 3.66 1.94
CA ALA A 9 4.29 3.08 2.47
C ALA A 9 3.72 2.07 1.47
N MET A 10 3.81 0.78 1.78
CA MET A 10 3.31 -0.28 0.93
C MET A 10 1.96 -0.78 1.43
N ILE A 11 0.90 -0.51 0.65
CA ILE A 11 -0.48 -0.84 0.99
C ILE A 11 -0.84 -2.21 0.40
N SER A 12 -1.13 -3.19 1.24
CA SER A 12 -1.39 -4.57 0.82
C SER A 12 -2.24 -5.31 1.84
N PRO A 13 -3.02 -6.34 1.44
CA PRO A 13 -3.37 -7.43 2.34
C PRO A 13 -2.11 -7.94 3.04
N TRP A 14 -2.16 -8.02 4.37
CA TRP A 14 -1.02 -8.44 5.16
C TRP A 14 -1.40 -9.52 6.16
N ALA A 15 -0.48 -10.47 6.38
CA ALA A 15 -0.62 -11.61 7.28
C ALA A 15 -1.86 -12.51 6.99
N VAL A 16 -2.32 -12.53 5.74
CA VAL A 16 -3.33 -13.47 5.23
C VAL A 16 -2.74 -14.14 4.01
N LYS A 17 -2.61 -15.48 4.01
CA LYS A 17 -2.01 -16.22 2.90
C LYS A 17 -2.83 -16.00 1.61
N CYS A 18 -2.21 -15.34 0.63
CA CYS A 18 -2.66 -15.18 -0.75
C CYS A 18 -1.48 -14.74 -1.63
N GLY A 19 -1.67 -14.74 -2.96
CA GLY A 19 -0.65 -14.31 -3.91
C GLY A 19 -0.15 -12.88 -3.66
N ILE A 20 -1.06 -11.94 -3.37
CA ILE A 20 -0.70 -10.55 -3.09
C ILE A 20 0.19 -10.46 -1.84
N PHE A 21 -0.17 -11.14 -0.75
CA PHE A 21 0.67 -11.16 0.47
C PHE A 21 2.05 -11.75 0.19
N THR A 22 2.14 -12.88 -0.52
CA THR A 22 3.42 -13.50 -0.87
C THR A 22 4.28 -12.56 -1.73
N TYR A 23 3.68 -11.93 -2.74
CA TYR A 23 4.37 -10.94 -3.58
C TYR A 23 4.88 -9.76 -2.74
N THR A 24 4.01 -9.15 -1.93
CA THR A 24 4.32 -7.99 -1.09
C THR A 24 5.44 -8.31 -0.10
N ARG A 25 5.40 -9.48 0.55
CA ARG A 25 6.45 -9.91 1.46
C ARG A 25 7.79 -10.01 0.73
N ASN A 26 7.85 -10.77 -0.36
CA ASN A 26 9.09 -10.97 -1.11
C ASN A 26 9.63 -9.64 -1.65
N LEU A 27 8.75 -8.74 -2.12
CA LEU A 27 9.15 -7.41 -2.58
C LEU A 27 9.69 -6.56 -1.42
N SER A 28 9.03 -6.56 -0.25
CA SER A 28 9.48 -5.78 0.90
C SER A 28 10.84 -6.24 1.42
N GLU A 29 11.10 -7.55 1.42
CA GLU A 29 12.40 -8.14 1.78
C GLU A 29 13.48 -7.72 0.78
N ALA A 30 13.21 -7.85 -0.53
CA ALA A 30 14.15 -7.45 -1.57
C ALA A 30 14.46 -5.94 -1.58
N LEU A 31 13.47 -5.09 -1.24
CA LEU A 31 13.66 -3.65 -1.11
C LEU A 31 14.49 -3.29 0.13
N ALA A 32 14.27 -3.97 1.25
CA ALA A 32 15.06 -3.79 2.47
C ALA A 32 16.55 -4.13 2.23
N GLU A 33 16.84 -5.19 1.47
CA GLU A 33 18.21 -5.53 1.04
C GLU A 33 18.87 -4.44 0.18
N LYS A 34 18.08 -3.55 -0.42
CA LYS A 34 18.55 -2.37 -1.17
C LYS A 34 18.58 -1.09 -0.34
N GLY A 35 18.33 -1.17 0.97
CA GLY A 35 18.35 -0.03 1.88
C GLY A 35 17.08 0.83 1.86
N VAL A 36 15.97 0.29 1.35
CA VAL A 36 14.65 0.96 1.38
C VAL A 36 13.92 0.55 2.65
N GLU A 37 13.41 1.51 3.41
CA GLU A 37 12.52 1.22 4.55
C GLU A 37 11.09 1.06 4.07
N VAL A 38 10.46 -0.05 4.42
CA VAL A 38 9.10 -0.38 3.97
C VAL A 38 8.14 -0.40 5.16
N TYR A 39 7.19 0.53 5.13
CA TYR A 39 6.08 0.60 6.06
C TYR A 39 4.89 -0.16 5.48
N ILE A 40 4.59 -1.34 6.01
CA ILE A 40 3.41 -2.10 5.58
C ILE A 40 2.15 -1.47 6.17
N ILE A 41 1.29 -0.94 5.29
CA ILE A 41 -0.02 -0.41 5.64
C ILE A 41 -1.07 -1.47 5.29
N ARG A 42 -1.60 -2.12 6.31
CA ARG A 42 -2.53 -3.24 6.12
C ARG A 42 -3.85 -2.79 5.47
N LEU A 43 -4.11 -3.31 4.28
CA LEU A 43 -5.41 -3.26 3.62
C LEU A 43 -6.27 -4.44 4.08
N PRO A 44 -7.49 -4.22 4.62
CA PRO A 44 -8.34 -5.31 5.05
C PRO A 44 -8.85 -6.10 3.84
N ARG A 45 -8.49 -7.39 3.77
CA ARG A 45 -8.97 -8.30 2.73
C ARG A 45 -10.42 -8.70 2.94
N PHE A 46 -10.75 -9.14 4.15
CA PHE A 46 -12.10 -9.60 4.51
C PHE A 46 -12.90 -8.50 5.22
N GLY A 47 -14.20 -8.77 5.42
CA GLY A 47 -15.14 -7.85 6.06
C GLY A 47 -15.78 -6.88 5.09
N ARG A 48 -16.82 -6.18 5.58
CA ARG A 48 -17.58 -5.18 4.81
C ARG A 48 -16.66 -4.05 4.35
N LYS A 49 -16.80 -3.64 3.09
CA LYS A 49 -16.13 -2.47 2.53
C LYS A 49 -16.96 -1.22 2.77
N SER A 50 -16.30 -0.10 3.05
CA SER A 50 -16.94 1.19 3.27
C SER A 50 -15.92 2.33 3.22
N ASP A 51 -16.35 3.54 2.89
CA ASP A 51 -15.48 4.72 2.89
C ASP A 51 -14.75 4.93 4.22
N PRO A 52 -15.38 4.79 5.40
CA PRO A 52 -14.67 4.89 6.69
C PRO A 52 -13.49 3.93 6.82
N ILE A 53 -13.62 2.69 6.32
CA ILE A 53 -12.53 1.70 6.39
C ILE A 53 -11.37 2.12 5.50
N PHE A 54 -11.63 2.54 4.26
CA PHE A 54 -10.56 3.00 3.37
C PHE A 54 -9.92 4.30 3.87
N ASN A 55 -10.70 5.23 4.41
CA ASN A 55 -10.17 6.43 5.05
C ASN A 55 -9.29 6.09 6.25
N GLN A 56 -9.63 5.07 7.05
CA GLN A 56 -8.75 4.58 8.12
C GLN A 56 -7.43 4.01 7.59
N VAL A 57 -7.44 3.33 6.43
CA VAL A 57 -6.19 2.85 5.80
C VAL A 57 -5.32 4.04 5.38
N VAL A 58 -5.91 5.06 4.76
CA VAL A 58 -5.21 6.29 4.36
C VAL A 58 -4.63 7.01 5.59
N ASN A 59 -5.41 7.13 6.67
CA ASN A 59 -5.00 7.85 7.88
C ASN A 59 -3.88 7.15 8.68
N LYS A 60 -3.60 5.87 8.42
CA LYS A 60 -2.49 5.13 9.05
C LYS A 60 -1.15 5.38 8.37
N ILE A 61 -1.13 6.06 7.22
CA ILE A 61 0.08 6.32 6.47
C ILE A 61 0.92 7.37 7.22
N PRO A 62 2.18 7.08 7.57
CA PRO A 62 3.06 8.05 8.23
C PRO A 62 3.63 9.03 7.19
N VAL A 63 2.81 9.96 6.70
CA VAL A 63 3.10 10.83 5.53
C VAL A 63 4.43 11.60 5.67
N ASN A 64 4.81 11.98 6.88
CA ASN A 64 6.04 12.74 7.13
C ASN A 64 7.31 11.87 7.12
N GLU A 65 7.17 10.54 7.13
CA GLU A 65 8.28 9.59 7.17
C GLU A 65 8.51 8.89 5.83
N ILE A 66 7.63 9.07 4.84
CA ILE A 66 7.68 8.36 3.55
C ILE A 66 7.94 9.29 2.37
N ASP A 67 8.52 8.73 1.32
CA ASP A 67 8.75 9.37 0.03
C ASP A 67 7.75 8.92 -1.02
N LEU A 68 7.21 7.71 -0.89
CA LEU A 68 6.38 7.04 -1.89
C LEU A 68 5.26 6.23 -1.25
N ILE A 69 4.10 6.19 -1.90
CA ILE A 69 3.01 5.24 -1.61
C ILE A 69 3.00 4.17 -2.71
N HIS A 70 3.08 2.89 -2.34
CA HIS A 70 2.99 1.76 -3.25
C HIS A 70 1.75 0.92 -2.95
N VAL A 71 0.79 0.88 -3.87
CA VAL A 71 -0.47 0.15 -3.72
C VAL A 71 -0.40 -1.20 -4.44
N GLN A 72 -0.63 -2.28 -3.70
CA GLN A 72 -0.81 -3.62 -4.22
C GLN A 72 -2.29 -3.82 -4.54
N HIS A 73 -2.70 -3.38 -5.73
CA HIS A 73 -4.09 -3.24 -6.12
C HIS A 73 -4.67 -4.52 -6.71
N GLU A 74 -5.87 -4.90 -6.29
CA GLU A 74 -6.69 -5.95 -6.91
C GLU A 74 -8.16 -5.51 -6.83
N TYR A 75 -8.91 -5.64 -7.93
CA TYR A 75 -10.25 -5.06 -8.05
C TYR A 75 -11.24 -5.56 -6.98
N GLY A 76 -11.22 -6.86 -6.67
CA GLY A 76 -12.07 -7.48 -5.66
C GLY A 76 -11.82 -6.99 -4.22
N LEU A 77 -10.68 -6.36 -3.93
CA LEU A 77 -10.41 -5.79 -2.61
C LEU A 77 -11.16 -4.49 -2.33
N TYR A 78 -11.57 -3.77 -3.38
CA TYR A 78 -12.11 -2.42 -3.25
C TYR A 78 -13.62 -2.34 -3.39
N ASP A 79 -14.29 -3.28 -4.07
CA ASP A 79 -15.76 -3.29 -4.20
C ASP A 79 -16.34 -1.90 -4.62
N ASN A 80 -15.73 -1.29 -5.65
CA ASN A 80 -16.04 0.06 -6.15
C ASN A 80 -15.68 1.25 -5.24
N TYR A 81 -14.94 1.01 -4.14
CA TYR A 81 -14.42 2.08 -3.27
C TYR A 81 -13.00 2.55 -3.66
N ASP A 82 -12.47 2.06 -4.78
CA ASP A 82 -11.15 2.43 -5.31
C ASP A 82 -11.05 3.94 -5.57
N VAL A 83 -12.11 4.56 -6.11
CA VAL A 83 -12.15 6.01 -6.34
C VAL A 83 -11.99 6.79 -5.03
N THR A 84 -12.77 6.46 -3.98
CA THR A 84 -12.65 7.12 -2.66
C THR A 84 -11.25 6.91 -2.09
N PHE A 85 -10.75 5.68 -2.15
CA PHE A 85 -9.45 5.31 -1.62
C PHE A 85 -8.31 6.10 -2.29
N TYR A 86 -8.25 6.11 -3.62
CA TYR A 86 -7.22 6.84 -4.36
C TYR A 86 -7.36 8.35 -4.24
N ASN A 87 -8.58 8.89 -4.15
CA ASN A 87 -8.78 10.30 -3.83
C ASN A 87 -8.23 10.62 -2.44
N GLY A 88 -8.34 9.70 -1.48
CA GLY A 88 -7.69 9.77 -0.18
C GLY A 88 -6.16 9.86 -0.29
N LEU A 89 -5.54 8.96 -1.05
CA LEU A 89 -4.09 8.94 -1.24
C LEU A 89 -3.57 10.20 -1.94
N LYS A 90 -4.27 10.68 -2.97
CA LYS A 90 -3.88 11.89 -3.72
C LYS A 90 -3.79 13.13 -2.82
N ARG A 91 -4.66 13.25 -1.81
CA ARG A 91 -4.62 14.36 -0.84
C ARG A 91 -3.35 14.37 0.02
N LEU A 92 -2.62 13.25 0.12
CA LEU A 92 -1.39 13.17 0.90
C LEU A 92 -0.18 13.80 0.18
N GLY A 93 -0.31 14.14 -1.11
CA GLY A 93 0.74 14.83 -1.86
C GLY A 93 2.01 14.00 -2.13
N LYS A 94 1.95 12.67 -1.90
CA LYS A 94 3.05 11.76 -2.21
C LYS A 94 2.87 11.12 -3.59
N PRO A 95 3.96 10.80 -4.31
CA PRO A 95 3.89 9.95 -5.49
C PRO A 95 3.20 8.63 -5.16
N ILE A 96 2.39 8.13 -6.10
CA ILE A 96 1.64 6.87 -5.95
C ILE A 96 2.06 5.94 -7.09
N VAL A 97 2.57 4.77 -6.73
CA VAL A 97 2.81 3.66 -7.65
C VAL A 97 1.80 2.57 -7.34
N SER A 98 1.14 2.03 -8.37
CA SER A 98 0.20 0.92 -8.21
C SER A 98 0.67 -0.28 -9.00
N THR A 99 0.83 -1.42 -8.32
CA THR A 99 0.98 -2.72 -8.99
C THR A 99 -0.39 -3.34 -9.12
N MET A 100 -0.81 -3.57 -10.36
CA MET A 100 -2.09 -4.18 -10.68
C MET A 100 -1.95 -5.71 -10.63
N HIS A 101 -2.58 -6.33 -9.64
CA HIS A 101 -2.77 -7.77 -9.55
C HIS A 101 -4.07 -8.11 -10.27
N ALA A 102 -3.98 -8.91 -11.33
CA ALA A 102 -5.13 -9.50 -12.00
C ALA A 102 -5.16 -10.99 -11.68
N VAL A 103 -6.36 -11.51 -11.47
CA VAL A 103 -6.64 -12.95 -11.37
C VAL A 103 -7.26 -13.41 -12.67
#